data_AF-A0A143B4U6-F1
#
_entry.id   AF-A0A143B4U6-F1
#
_cell.length_a   1.000
_cell.length_b   1.000
_cell.length_c   1.000
_cell.angle_alpha   90.00
_cell.angle_beta   90.00
_cell.angle_gamma   90.00
#
_symmetry.space_group_name_H-M   'P 1'
#
loop_
_entity.id
_entity.type
_entity.pdbx_description
1 polymer ?
#
loop_
_entity_poly.entity_id
_entity_poly.type
_entity_poly.pdbx_seq_one_letter_code
_entity_poly.pdbx_strand_id
1 'polypeptide(L)'
;MILHPGILALLTGSGIVLLLCLYASVTGARILLRWDRSSSSELQYQLELRTVLVSTLVRYALAFEILSGILFIYTVDDLHPLFVGAMCATGSLNANPVGWNALLVKLAIWFVAALWLVLNRFDEQAEDFPLVRVKYALLPLVTYLVGLDCYYQLSYFLGLQPEVITSCCGALFTASGGGLAGELAGLPAKPAMIAFYGGAGVLLVLLMACLVWRSGWLRLLLTLVAAGFLPLALAAVISFISLYIYQMPSHHCPFDLFQGHYHFIGYPLYLSLFAAVLYGALPGLFRPLARHPSLATALYETDRRWLWRALVALLIFLALATAPALLGQMVLIGYG
;
A
#
# COMPACT_ATOMS: atom_id res chain seq x y z
N MET A 1 5.95 -25.19 11.65
CA MET A 1 5.90 -24.07 10.68
C MET A 1 6.61 -22.81 11.17
N ILE A 2 6.53 -22.43 12.45
CA ILE A 2 7.08 -21.14 12.94
C ILE A 2 8.59 -20.93 12.70
N LEU A 3 9.37 -22.01 12.58
CA LEU A 3 10.81 -21.95 12.28
C LEU A 3 11.13 -21.62 10.81
N HIS A 4 10.10 -21.39 9.98
CA HIS A 4 10.30 -20.94 8.61
C HIS A 4 11.04 -19.59 8.60
N PRO A 5 12.11 -19.41 7.81
CA PRO A 5 12.92 -18.20 7.84
C PRO A 5 12.12 -16.91 7.61
N GLY A 6 11.17 -16.95 6.67
CA GLY A 6 10.29 -15.81 6.39
C GLY A 6 9.39 -15.45 7.58
N ILE A 7 8.85 -16.45 8.29
CA ILE A 7 8.00 -16.23 9.46
C ILE A 7 8.82 -15.63 10.61
N LEU A 8 10.02 -16.17 10.87
CA LEU A 8 10.90 -15.65 11.91
C LEU A 8 11.32 -14.20 11.62
N ALA A 9 11.70 -13.89 10.38
CA ALA A 9 12.09 -12.54 9.98
C ALA A 9 10.93 -11.55 10.14
N LEU A 10 9.73 -11.95 9.75
CA LEU A 10 8.53 -11.12 9.86
C LEU A 10 8.11 -10.88 11.32
N LEU A 11 8.06 -11.93 12.15
CA LEU A 11 7.65 -11.81 13.56
C LEU A 11 8.68 -11.03 14.39
N THR A 12 9.97 -11.31 14.22
CA THR A 12 11.03 -10.58 14.94
C THR A 12 11.08 -9.12 14.49
N GLY A 13 10.98 -8.88 13.18
CA GLY A 13 10.91 -7.56 12.60
C GLY A 13 9.74 -6.74 13.12
N SER A 14 8.51 -7.26 13.02
CA SER A 14 7.29 -6.59 13.50
C SER A 14 7.36 -6.31 15.01
N GLY A 15 7.91 -7.24 15.80
CA GLY A 15 8.16 -7.02 17.23
C GLY A 15 9.13 -5.86 17.51
N ILE A 16 10.24 -5.79 16.79
CA ILE A 16 11.20 -4.67 16.91
C ILE A 16 10.55 -3.35 16.49
N VAL A 17 9.86 -3.31 15.34
CA VAL A 17 9.15 -2.11 14.86
C VAL A 17 8.13 -1.64 15.90
N LEU A 18 7.35 -2.56 16.48
CA LEU A 18 6.36 -2.22 17.50
C LEU A 18 7.03 -1.58 18.73
N LEU A 19 8.13 -2.14 19.22
CA LEU A 19 8.88 -1.56 20.34
C LEU A 19 9.42 -0.16 20.01
N LEU A 20 9.97 0.03 18.81
CA LEU A 20 10.43 1.34 18.34
C LEU A 20 9.28 2.35 18.27
N CYS A 21 8.13 1.94 17.71
CA CYS A 21 6.93 2.77 17.59
C CYS A 21 6.31 3.10 18.96
N LEU A 22 6.32 2.18 19.92
CA LEU A 22 5.85 2.43 21.30
C LEU A 22 6.75 3.45 22.00
N TYR A 23 8.08 3.26 21.94
CA TYR A 23 9.03 4.21 22.49
C TYR A 23 8.89 5.61 21.86
N ALA A 24 8.78 5.64 20.53
CA ALA A 24 8.57 6.85 19.74
C ALA A 24 7.26 7.56 20.14
N SER A 25 6.16 6.83 20.32
CA SER A 25 4.88 7.40 20.72
C SER A 25 4.88 7.95 22.15
N VAL A 26 5.49 7.26 23.11
CA VAL A 26 5.63 7.77 24.49
C VAL A 26 6.46 9.06 24.52
N THR A 27 7.58 9.07 23.79
CA THR A 27 8.44 10.26 23.71
C THR A 27 7.76 11.37 22.92
N GLY A 28 7.06 11.04 21.84
CA GLY A 28 6.29 11.94 21.00
C GLY A 28 5.14 12.61 21.74
N ALA A 29 4.44 11.89 22.62
CA ALA A 29 3.41 12.47 23.48
C ALA A 29 4.00 13.53 24.43
N ARG A 30 5.19 13.27 25.00
CA ARG A 30 5.89 14.27 25.83
C ARG A 30 6.30 15.50 25.03
N ILE A 31 6.79 15.31 23.81
CA ILE A 31 7.10 16.41 22.88
C ILE A 31 5.81 17.20 22.63
N LEU A 32 4.74 16.55 22.19
CA LEU A 32 3.47 17.21 21.86
C LEU A 32 2.90 18.06 23.01
N LEU A 33 2.95 17.55 24.24
CA LEU A 33 2.41 18.23 25.43
C LEU A 33 3.25 19.41 25.92
N ARG A 34 4.57 19.37 25.72
CA ARG A 34 5.50 20.36 26.29
C ARG A 34 6.20 21.24 25.25
N TRP A 35 5.87 21.07 23.97
CA TRP A 35 6.50 21.80 22.88
C TRP A 35 6.15 23.28 22.89
N ASP A 36 7.16 24.11 23.16
CA ASP A 36 7.11 25.56 23.05
C ASP A 36 8.34 26.09 22.31
N ARG A 37 8.15 26.36 21.02
CA ARG A 37 9.18 26.93 20.14
C ARG A 37 9.69 28.30 20.61
N SER A 38 8.88 29.07 21.35
CA SER A 38 9.29 30.39 21.83
C SER A 38 10.17 30.35 23.08
N SER A 39 10.29 29.17 23.70
CA SER A 39 11.08 28.97 24.90
C SER A 39 12.53 28.62 24.58
N SER A 40 13.49 29.35 25.15
CA SER A 40 14.92 28.98 25.13
C SER A 40 15.33 28.17 26.36
N SER A 41 14.41 27.40 26.95
CA SER A 41 14.70 26.59 28.13
C SER A 41 15.50 25.34 27.80
N GLU A 42 16.27 24.83 28.77
CA GLU A 42 16.96 23.53 28.67
C GLU A 42 15.99 22.41 28.32
N LEU A 43 14.76 22.47 28.83
CA LEU A 43 13.71 21.49 28.48
C LEU A 43 13.41 21.50 26.98
N GLN A 44 13.24 22.67 26.37
CA GLN A 44 12.95 22.79 24.94
C GLN A 44 14.12 22.27 24.09
N TYR A 45 15.36 22.60 24.45
CA TYR A 45 16.56 22.05 23.81
C TYR A 45 16.60 20.51 23.86
N GLN A 46 16.29 19.92 25.01
CA GLN A 46 16.20 18.46 25.15
C GLN A 46 15.07 17.84 24.31
N LEU A 47 13.94 18.54 24.13
CA LEU A 47 12.84 18.08 23.28
C LEU A 47 13.20 18.12 21.79
N GLU A 48 13.99 19.11 21.36
CA GLU A 48 14.52 19.21 19.99
C GLU A 48 15.47 18.06 19.68
N LEU A 49 16.41 17.75 20.57
CA LEU A 49 17.30 16.59 20.41
C LEU A 49 16.52 15.27 20.32
N ARG A 50 15.50 15.11 21.18
CA ARG A 50 14.62 13.92 21.13
C ARG A 50 13.80 13.84 19.86
N THR A 51 13.46 14.97 19.25
CA THR A 51 12.72 15.01 17.98
C THR A 51 13.51 14.32 16.87
N VAL A 52 14.83 14.55 16.80
CA VAL A 52 15.73 13.90 15.84
C VAL A 52 15.80 12.39 16.07
N LEU A 53 15.96 11.95 17.32
CA LEU A 53 15.98 10.53 17.67
C LEU A 53 14.67 9.84 17.26
N VAL A 54 13.52 10.38 17.69
CA VAL A 54 12.22 9.77 17.41
C VAL A 54 11.95 9.73 15.90
N SER A 55 12.25 10.81 15.18
CA SER A 55 12.05 10.86 13.73
C SER A 55 12.88 9.81 13.00
N THR A 56 14.11 9.60 13.45
CA THR A 56 15.01 8.57 12.90
C THR A 56 14.48 7.16 13.17
N LEU A 57 14.08 6.87 14.41
CA LEU A 57 13.55 5.54 14.78
C LEU A 57 12.29 5.21 13.98
N VAL A 58 11.33 6.14 13.91
CA VAL A 58 10.07 5.93 13.18
C VAL A 58 10.33 5.81 11.68
N ARG A 59 11.29 6.57 11.12
CA ARG A 59 11.68 6.45 9.71
C ARG A 59 12.16 5.04 9.36
N TYR A 60 13.06 4.47 10.17
CA TYR A 60 13.55 3.10 9.95
C TYR A 60 12.46 2.04 10.22
N ALA A 61 11.66 2.23 11.26
CA ALA A 61 10.54 1.34 11.58
C ALA A 61 9.53 1.27 10.42
N LEU A 62 9.12 2.41 9.88
CA LEU A 62 8.16 2.48 8.77
C LEU A 62 8.76 2.02 7.43
N ALA A 63 10.05 2.30 7.18
CA ALA A 63 10.74 1.75 6.02
C ALA A 63 10.78 0.22 6.07
N PHE A 64 11.06 -0.34 7.26
CA PHE A 64 10.98 -1.78 7.47
C PHE A 64 9.56 -2.30 7.22
N GLU A 65 8.50 -1.62 7.69
CA GLU A 65 7.13 -2.08 7.42
C GLU A 65 6.76 -2.11 5.93
N ILE A 66 7.25 -1.14 5.15
CA ILE A 66 7.07 -1.15 3.69
C ILE A 66 7.74 -2.38 3.07
N LEU A 67 8.95 -2.73 3.50
CA LEU A 67 9.68 -3.92 3.08
C LEU A 67 9.02 -5.22 3.60
N SER A 68 8.49 -5.19 4.82
CA SER A 68 7.80 -6.31 5.46
C SER A 68 6.54 -6.69 4.69
N GLY A 69 5.86 -5.72 4.07
CA GLY A 69 4.76 -5.94 3.12
C GLY A 69 5.11 -6.89 1.99
N ILE A 70 6.24 -6.65 1.33
CA ILE A 70 6.72 -7.47 0.20
C ILE A 70 7.12 -8.85 0.71
N LEU A 71 7.88 -8.91 1.81
CA LEU A 71 8.31 -10.16 2.43
C LEU A 71 7.12 -11.00 2.92
N PHE A 72 6.04 -10.36 3.39
CA PHE A 72 4.82 -11.04 3.82
C PHE A 72 4.14 -11.74 2.64
N ILE A 73 3.94 -11.04 1.52
CA ILE A 73 3.38 -11.65 0.31
C ILE A 73 4.23 -12.83 -0.17
N TYR A 74 5.55 -12.63 -0.25
CA TYR A 74 6.48 -13.69 -0.64
C TYR A 74 6.37 -14.89 0.31
N THR A 75 6.39 -14.66 1.63
CA THR A 75 6.34 -15.73 2.63
C THR A 75 5.03 -16.50 2.57
N VAL A 76 3.91 -15.80 2.42
CA VAL A 76 2.60 -16.44 2.36
C VAL A 76 2.41 -17.22 1.05
N ASP A 77 2.96 -16.74 -0.06
CA ASP A 77 3.03 -17.54 -1.29
C ASP A 77 3.92 -18.77 -1.08
N ASP A 78 5.12 -18.63 -0.54
CA ASP A 78 6.07 -19.75 -0.31
C ASP A 78 5.53 -20.84 0.65
N LEU A 79 4.61 -20.48 1.55
CA LEU A 79 3.97 -21.43 2.46
C LEU A 79 2.88 -22.29 1.80
N HIS A 80 2.41 -21.96 0.58
CA HIS A 80 1.28 -22.68 -0.04
C HIS A 80 1.49 -24.20 -0.16
N PRO A 81 2.68 -24.75 -0.47
CA PRO A 81 2.86 -26.20 -0.62
C PRO A 81 2.66 -26.98 0.69
N LEU A 82 2.66 -26.28 1.84
CA LEU A 82 2.49 -26.89 3.16
C LEU A 82 1.02 -27.13 3.53
N PHE A 83 0.07 -26.62 2.74
CA PHE A 83 -1.36 -26.76 2.99
C PHE A 83 -2.04 -27.54 1.87
N VAL A 84 -2.92 -28.47 2.25
CA VAL A 84 -3.69 -29.24 1.27
C VAL A 84 -4.68 -28.30 0.56
N GLY A 85 -4.65 -28.29 -0.78
CA GLY A 85 -5.54 -27.48 -1.62
C GLY A 85 -5.05 -26.05 -1.89
N ALA A 86 -3.98 -25.59 -1.25
CA ALA A 86 -3.41 -24.27 -1.51
C ALA A 86 -2.52 -24.29 -2.77
N MET A 87 -2.88 -23.47 -3.76
CA MET A 87 -2.13 -23.33 -5.02
C MET A 87 -1.28 -22.06 -5.08
N CYS A 88 -1.54 -21.10 -4.20
CA CYS A 88 -0.87 -19.80 -4.12
C CYS A 88 -1.09 -19.16 -2.75
N ALA A 89 -0.60 -17.93 -2.57
CA ALA A 89 -0.83 -17.13 -1.37
C ALA A 89 -2.31 -17.06 -0.92
N THR A 90 -3.28 -17.13 -1.83
CA THR A 90 -4.72 -17.19 -1.46
C THR A 90 -5.02 -18.38 -0.55
N GLY A 91 -4.51 -19.57 -0.89
CA GLY A 91 -4.71 -20.77 -0.08
C GLY A 91 -4.09 -20.61 1.31
N SER A 92 -2.84 -20.16 1.35
CA SER A 92 -2.14 -19.86 2.60
C SER A 92 -2.86 -18.82 3.46
N LEU A 93 -3.36 -17.72 2.87
CA LEU A 93 -4.12 -16.69 3.60
C LEU A 93 -5.42 -17.27 4.20
N ASN A 94 -6.05 -18.23 3.53
CA ASN A 94 -7.27 -18.89 4.01
C ASN A 94 -7.01 -20.02 5.01
N ALA A 95 -5.76 -20.45 5.20
CA ALA A 95 -5.41 -21.44 6.23
C ALA A 95 -5.69 -20.94 7.66
N ASN A 96 -5.86 -19.63 7.85
CA ASN A 96 -6.27 -19.04 9.11
C ASN A 96 -7.24 -17.87 8.87
N PRO A 97 -8.40 -17.80 9.57
CA PRO A 97 -9.40 -16.74 9.39
C PRO A 97 -8.88 -15.30 9.47
N VAL A 98 -7.76 -15.05 10.17
CA VAL A 98 -7.20 -13.69 10.28
C VAL A 98 -6.26 -13.31 9.14
N GLY A 99 -5.95 -14.21 8.20
CA GLY A 99 -4.96 -13.95 7.14
C GLY A 99 -5.28 -12.75 6.26
N TRP A 100 -6.53 -12.61 5.82
CA TRP A 100 -6.96 -11.45 5.04
C TRP A 100 -6.93 -10.15 5.85
N ASN A 101 -7.24 -10.20 7.14
CA ASN A 101 -7.13 -9.03 8.03
C ASN A 101 -5.67 -8.58 8.16
N ALA A 102 -4.73 -9.53 8.31
CA ALA A 102 -3.30 -9.23 8.34
C ALA A 102 -2.85 -8.53 7.05
N LEU A 103 -3.28 -9.02 5.89
CA LEU A 103 -2.96 -8.40 4.60
C LEU A 103 -3.54 -6.98 4.48
N LEU A 104 -4.80 -6.77 4.86
CA LEU A 104 -5.45 -5.46 4.79
C LEU A 104 -4.78 -4.43 5.69
N VAL A 105 -4.43 -4.81 6.92
CA VAL A 105 -3.71 -3.92 7.85
C VAL A 105 -2.33 -3.58 7.30
N LYS A 106 -1.61 -4.56 6.75
CA LYS A 106 -0.28 -4.33 6.15
C LYS A 106 -0.34 -3.41 4.93
N LEU A 107 -1.38 -3.55 4.10
CA LEU A 107 -1.65 -2.61 2.98
C LEU A 107 -1.96 -1.19 3.48
N ALA A 108 -2.77 -1.06 4.54
CA ALA A 108 -3.06 0.25 5.13
C ALA A 108 -1.80 0.92 5.70
N ILE A 109 -0.95 0.15 6.38
CA ILE A 109 0.33 0.62 6.89
C ILE A 109 1.23 1.10 5.76
N TRP A 110 1.27 0.41 4.61
CA TRP A 110 2.10 0.83 3.48
C TRP A 110 1.81 2.29 3.07
N PHE A 111 0.53 2.67 2.94
CA PHE A 111 0.14 4.05 2.62
C PHE A 111 0.40 5.01 3.77
N VAL A 112 0.01 4.66 5.00
CA VAL A 112 0.21 5.54 6.17
C VAL A 112 1.69 5.79 6.43
N ALA A 113 2.52 4.76 6.32
CA ALA A 113 3.97 4.83 6.42
C ALA A 113 4.55 5.79 5.38
N ALA A 114 4.15 5.63 4.11
CA ALA A 114 4.59 6.52 3.04
C ALA A 114 4.20 7.98 3.28
N LEU A 115 2.96 8.23 3.72
CA LEU A 115 2.49 9.59 4.08
C LEU A 115 3.28 10.18 5.25
N TRP A 116 3.51 9.40 6.30
CA TRP A 116 4.28 9.85 7.46
C TRP A 116 5.74 10.16 7.07
N LEU A 117 6.36 9.32 6.24
CA LEU A 117 7.73 9.54 5.75
C LEU A 117 7.85 10.82 4.92
N VAL A 118 6.86 11.10 4.06
CA VAL A 118 6.80 12.36 3.30
C VAL A 118 6.64 13.55 4.23
N LEU A 119 5.75 13.46 5.23
CA LEU A 119 5.56 14.51 6.23
C LEU A 119 6.84 14.79 7.01
N ASN A 120 7.53 13.74 7.48
CA ASN A 120 8.78 13.86 8.21
C ASN A 120 9.87 14.50 7.34
N ARG A 121 9.94 14.17 6.06
CA ARG A 121 10.88 14.78 5.11
C ARG A 121 10.67 16.29 4.94
N PHE A 122 9.43 16.78 4.99
CA PHE A 122 9.16 18.23 4.95
C PHE A 122 9.50 18.91 6.28
N ASP A 123 9.19 18.27 7.41
CA ASP A 123 9.54 18.80 8.74
C ASP A 123 11.06 18.95 8.89
N GLU A 124 11.85 17.98 8.41
CA GLU A 124 13.32 18.04 8.42
C GLU A 124 13.91 19.15 7.51
N GLN A 125 13.15 19.66 6.54
CA GLN A 125 13.60 20.75 5.65
C GLN A 125 13.24 22.14 6.19
N ALA A 126 12.32 22.22 7.15
CA ALA A 126 11.85 23.47 7.70
C ALA A 126 12.56 23.77 9.02
N GLU A 127 13.42 24.80 9.02
CA GLU A 127 14.06 25.32 10.23
C GLU A 127 13.05 25.79 11.29
N ASP A 128 11.82 26.09 10.87
CA ASP A 128 10.76 26.53 11.76
C ASP A 128 9.97 25.40 12.46
N PHE A 129 10.31 24.13 12.20
CA PHE A 129 9.63 22.95 12.79
C PHE A 129 8.09 23.04 12.81
N PRO A 130 7.43 23.48 11.71
CA PRO A 130 6.02 23.83 11.74
C PRO A 130 5.11 22.59 11.87
N LEU A 131 5.65 21.39 11.59
CA LEU A 131 4.87 20.15 11.53
C LEU A 131 5.08 19.25 12.73
N VAL A 132 5.94 19.61 13.69
CA VAL A 132 6.23 18.81 14.90
C VAL A 132 4.94 18.35 15.57
N ARG A 133 4.00 19.27 15.85
CA ARG A 133 2.73 18.90 16.52
C ARG A 133 1.88 17.92 15.70
N VAL A 134 1.78 18.13 14.37
CA VAL A 134 1.03 17.24 13.48
C VAL A 134 1.69 15.86 13.42
N LYS A 135 3.01 15.83 13.23
CA LYS A 135 3.82 14.61 13.15
C LYS A 135 3.68 13.75 14.40
N TYR A 136 3.79 14.36 15.57
CA TYR A 136 3.67 13.66 16.86
C TYR A 136 2.23 13.30 17.22
N ALA A 137 1.22 14.07 16.79
CA ALA A 137 -0.18 13.71 16.93
C ALA A 137 -0.58 12.49 16.07
N LEU A 138 0.12 12.25 14.95
CA LEU A 138 -0.09 11.07 14.11
C LEU A 138 0.60 9.80 14.63
N LEU A 139 1.62 9.90 15.50
CA LEU A 139 2.34 8.73 15.98
C LEU A 139 1.46 7.70 16.72
N PRO A 140 0.51 8.08 17.60
CA PRO A 140 -0.38 7.11 18.22
C PRO A 140 -1.18 6.29 17.21
N LEU A 141 -1.62 6.91 16.10
CA LEU A 141 -2.31 6.20 15.02
C LEU A 141 -1.38 5.23 14.30
N VAL A 142 -0.15 5.65 13.99
CA VAL A 142 0.88 4.78 13.39
C VAL A 142 1.18 3.60 14.30
N THR A 143 1.42 3.84 15.59
CA THR A 143 1.68 2.79 16.58
C THR A 143 0.50 1.84 16.73
N TYR A 144 -0.73 2.35 16.71
CA TYR A 144 -1.93 1.51 16.75
C TYR A 144 -1.99 0.56 15.54
N LEU A 145 -1.76 1.08 14.33
CA LEU A 145 -1.75 0.25 13.12
C LEU A 145 -0.63 -0.80 13.15
N VAL A 146 0.59 -0.41 13.53
CA VAL A 146 1.72 -1.36 13.71
C VAL A 146 1.39 -2.40 14.78
N GLY A 147 0.73 -2.02 15.87
CA GLY A 147 0.27 -2.96 16.89
C GLY A 147 -0.76 -3.96 16.35
N LEU A 148 -1.70 -3.49 15.51
CA LEU A 148 -2.65 -4.38 14.83
C LEU A 148 -1.94 -5.32 13.84
N ASP A 149 -0.95 -4.84 13.09
CA ASP A 149 -0.16 -5.68 12.19
C ASP A 149 0.56 -6.78 12.95
N CYS A 150 1.30 -6.42 14.01
CA CYS A 150 1.98 -7.37 14.87
C CYS A 150 1.00 -8.38 15.48
N TYR A 151 -0.16 -7.93 15.94
CA TYR A 151 -1.21 -8.80 16.50
C TYR A 151 -1.72 -9.79 15.46
N TYR A 152 -2.22 -9.30 14.31
CA TYR A 152 -2.78 -10.16 13.28
C TYR A 152 -1.74 -11.07 12.66
N GLN A 153 -0.51 -10.61 12.48
CA GLN A 153 0.59 -11.41 11.96
C GLN A 153 0.99 -12.52 12.93
N LEU A 154 1.07 -12.22 14.23
CA LEU A 154 1.34 -13.22 15.26
C LEU A 154 0.19 -14.24 15.35
N SER A 155 -1.06 -13.78 15.42
CA SER A 155 -2.25 -14.63 15.42
C SER A 155 -2.36 -15.48 14.16
N TYR A 156 -1.98 -14.94 13.00
CA TYR A 156 -1.97 -15.65 11.73
C TYR A 156 -0.98 -16.81 11.78
N PHE A 157 0.31 -16.52 12.02
CA PHE A 157 1.36 -17.54 11.97
C PHE A 157 1.29 -18.57 13.10
N LEU A 158 0.85 -18.18 14.31
CA LEU A 158 0.65 -19.13 15.42
C LEU A 158 -0.57 -20.03 15.20
N GLY A 159 -1.58 -19.55 14.49
CA GLY A 159 -2.80 -20.31 14.21
C GLY A 159 -2.73 -21.16 12.94
N LEU A 160 -1.60 -21.23 12.24
CA LEU A 160 -1.45 -22.07 11.05
C LEU A 160 -1.44 -23.56 11.44
N GLN A 161 -2.40 -24.29 10.90
CA GLN A 161 -2.54 -25.74 11.07
C GLN A 161 -2.40 -26.41 9.69
N PRO A 162 -1.33 -27.20 9.43
CA PRO A 162 -1.12 -27.87 8.15
C PRO A 162 -2.27 -28.79 7.72
N GLU A 163 -3.03 -29.30 8.67
CA GLU A 163 -4.13 -30.25 8.46
C GLU A 163 -5.41 -29.59 7.92
N VAL A 164 -5.47 -28.25 7.92
CA VAL A 164 -6.62 -27.51 7.38
C VAL A 164 -6.60 -27.63 5.85
N ILE A 165 -7.66 -28.22 5.31
CA ILE A 165 -7.91 -28.25 3.87
C ILE A 165 -8.38 -26.85 3.46
N THR A 166 -7.56 -26.17 2.66
CA THR A 166 -7.86 -24.82 2.18
C THR A 166 -8.58 -24.88 0.84
N SER A 167 -9.58 -24.01 0.66
CA SER A 167 -10.23 -23.86 -0.65
C SER A 167 -9.23 -23.27 -1.64
N CYS A 168 -9.13 -23.88 -2.83
CA CYS A 168 -8.33 -23.32 -3.91
C CYS A 168 -8.88 -21.97 -4.35
N CYS A 169 -8.03 -21.13 -4.95
CA CYS A 169 -8.45 -19.87 -5.57
C CYS A 169 -9.58 -20.07 -6.59
N GLY A 170 -9.61 -21.23 -7.28
CA GLY A 170 -10.67 -21.61 -8.20
C GLY A 170 -12.05 -21.78 -7.56
N ALA A 171 -12.16 -22.12 -6.28
CA ALA A 171 -13.44 -22.15 -5.58
C ALA A 171 -13.88 -20.74 -5.12
N LEU A 172 -12.92 -19.89 -4.75
CA LEU A 172 -13.18 -18.56 -4.19
C LEU A 172 -13.47 -17.49 -5.25
N PHE A 173 -12.79 -17.55 -6.40
CA PHE A 173 -12.92 -16.59 -7.49
C PHE A 173 -13.77 -17.17 -8.64
N THR A 174 -14.91 -17.76 -8.29
CA THR A 174 -15.95 -18.13 -9.24
C THR A 174 -17.25 -17.43 -8.90
N ALA A 175 -18.15 -17.29 -9.87
CA ALA A 175 -19.48 -16.73 -9.65
C ALA A 175 -20.28 -17.48 -8.56
N SER A 176 -19.96 -18.77 -8.33
CA SER A 176 -20.53 -19.61 -7.28
C SER A 176 -19.84 -19.50 -5.91
N GLY A 177 -18.66 -18.87 -5.83
CA GLY A 177 -17.80 -18.85 -4.64
C GLY A 177 -18.33 -18.04 -3.46
N GLY A 178 -19.33 -17.19 -3.67
CA GLY A 178 -19.91 -16.31 -2.64
C GLY A 178 -18.96 -15.19 -2.18
N GLY A 179 -19.53 -14.10 -1.64
CA GLY A 179 -18.77 -12.97 -1.11
C GLY A 179 -18.12 -12.06 -2.19
N LEU A 180 -17.40 -11.04 -1.72
CA LEU A 180 -16.85 -9.97 -2.57
C LEU A 180 -15.90 -10.49 -3.65
N ALA A 181 -15.11 -11.52 -3.37
CA ALA A 181 -14.18 -12.11 -4.32
C ALA A 181 -14.89 -12.80 -5.51
N GLY A 182 -15.96 -13.54 -5.23
CA GLY A 182 -16.79 -14.18 -6.25
C GLY A 182 -17.58 -13.18 -7.09
N GLU A 183 -18.12 -12.11 -6.47
CA GLU A 183 -18.81 -11.03 -7.17
C GLU A 183 -17.87 -10.28 -8.13
N LEU A 184 -16.65 -9.97 -7.68
CA LEU A 184 -15.64 -9.31 -8.51
C LEU A 184 -15.15 -10.19 -9.67
N ALA A 185 -15.00 -11.50 -9.44
CA ALA A 185 -14.64 -12.46 -10.48
C ALA A 185 -15.78 -12.65 -11.50
N GLY A 186 -17.04 -12.60 -11.04
CA GLY A 186 -18.24 -12.71 -11.89
C GLY A 186 -18.60 -11.45 -12.66
N LEU A 187 -17.84 -10.35 -12.51
CA LEU A 187 -18.11 -9.12 -13.27
C LEU A 187 -17.95 -9.36 -14.77
N PRO A 188 -18.92 -8.94 -15.60
CA PRO A 188 -18.81 -9.08 -17.04
C PRO A 188 -17.58 -8.29 -17.55
N ALA A 189 -16.72 -8.97 -18.32
CA ALA A 189 -15.42 -8.44 -18.72
C ALA A 189 -15.53 -7.10 -19.47
N LYS A 190 -16.52 -6.94 -20.35
CA LYS A 190 -16.67 -5.71 -21.15
C LYS A 190 -16.99 -4.46 -20.30
N PRO A 191 -18.00 -4.46 -19.41
CA PRO A 191 -18.19 -3.37 -18.46
C PRO A 191 -16.98 -3.11 -17.55
N ALA A 192 -16.32 -4.16 -17.06
CA ALA A 192 -15.12 -4.02 -16.24
C ALA A 192 -13.97 -3.34 -17.00
N MET A 193 -13.74 -3.71 -18.26
CA MET A 193 -12.75 -3.06 -19.15
C MET A 193 -13.10 -1.59 -19.42
N ILE A 194 -14.37 -1.28 -19.70
CA ILE A 194 -14.82 0.11 -19.93
C ILE A 194 -14.58 0.95 -18.67
N ALA A 195 -14.96 0.44 -17.50
CA ALA A 195 -14.75 1.14 -16.23
C ALA A 195 -13.26 1.35 -15.96
N PHE A 196 -12.44 0.31 -16.11
CA PHE A 196 -11.00 0.37 -15.90
C PHE A 196 -10.30 1.37 -16.82
N TYR A 197 -10.49 1.25 -18.15
CA TYR A 197 -9.85 2.13 -19.12
C TYR A 197 -10.40 3.56 -19.07
N GLY A 198 -11.70 3.71 -18.80
CA GLY A 198 -12.31 5.02 -18.56
C GLY A 198 -11.73 5.71 -17.33
N GLY A 199 -11.63 4.99 -16.21
CA GLY A 199 -11.03 5.49 -14.97
C GLY A 199 -9.54 5.83 -15.14
N ALA A 200 -8.78 4.99 -15.83
CA ALA A 200 -7.39 5.25 -16.17
C ALA A 200 -7.24 6.49 -17.06
N GLY A 201 -8.12 6.65 -18.06
CA GLY A 201 -8.15 7.83 -18.92
C GLY A 201 -8.45 9.12 -18.15
N VAL A 202 -9.42 9.10 -17.23
CA VAL A 202 -9.73 10.24 -16.35
C VAL A 202 -8.52 10.58 -15.47
N LEU A 203 -7.89 9.58 -14.84
CA LEU A 203 -6.70 9.80 -14.02
C LEU A 203 -5.54 10.37 -14.84
N LEU A 204 -5.30 9.86 -16.04
CA LEU A 204 -4.26 10.34 -16.96
C LEU A 204 -4.51 11.80 -17.36
N VAL A 205 -5.73 12.14 -17.77
CA VAL A 205 -6.11 13.53 -18.13
C VAL A 205 -5.93 14.46 -16.94
N LEU A 206 -6.32 14.05 -15.74
CA LEU A 206 -6.13 14.85 -14.53
C LEU A 206 -4.66 15.05 -14.16
N LEU A 207 -3.82 14.02 -14.32
CA LEU A 207 -2.37 14.15 -14.12
C LEU A 207 -1.77 15.16 -15.10
N MET A 208 -2.13 15.07 -16.38
CA MET A 208 -1.68 16.01 -17.41
C MET A 208 -2.18 17.44 -17.13
N ALA A 209 -3.44 17.58 -16.74
CA ALA A 209 -4.02 18.86 -16.34
C ALA A 209 -3.29 19.48 -15.13
N CYS A 210 -2.92 18.67 -14.14
CA CYS A 210 -2.16 19.14 -12.96
C CYS A 210 -0.70 19.50 -13.29
N LEU A 211 -0.10 18.90 -14.32
CA LEU A 211 1.24 19.25 -14.80
C LEU A 211 1.26 20.63 -15.49
N VAL A 212 0.15 21.02 -16.13
CA VAL A 212 -0.01 22.31 -16.81
C VAL A 212 -0.54 23.38 -15.86
N TRP A 213 -1.57 23.06 -15.08
CA TRP A 213 -2.27 23.99 -14.22
C TRP A 213 -2.00 23.73 -12.74
N ARG A 214 -1.60 24.79 -12.02
CA ARG A 214 -1.33 24.73 -10.58
C ARG A 214 -2.57 24.96 -9.71
N SER A 215 -3.77 24.74 -10.25
CA SER A 215 -5.02 24.88 -9.49
C SER A 215 -5.08 23.82 -8.41
N GLY A 216 -5.27 24.24 -7.16
CA GLY A 216 -5.33 23.25 -6.10
C GLY A 216 -6.69 22.56 -5.95
N TRP A 217 -7.75 23.02 -6.63
CA TRP A 217 -8.96 22.20 -6.80
C TRP A 217 -8.65 20.96 -7.65
N LEU A 218 -7.88 21.13 -8.73
CA LEU A 218 -7.43 20.01 -9.56
C LEU A 218 -6.60 19.00 -8.76
N ARG A 219 -5.73 19.48 -7.85
CA ARG A 219 -4.94 18.60 -6.97
C ARG A 219 -5.80 17.79 -6.01
N LEU A 220 -6.84 18.41 -5.44
CA LEU A 220 -7.79 17.70 -4.57
C LEU A 220 -8.57 16.65 -5.37
N LEU A 221 -9.05 17.04 -6.57
CA LEU A 221 -9.74 16.11 -7.47
C LEU A 221 -8.83 14.95 -7.87
N LEU A 222 -7.56 15.21 -8.17
CA LEU A 222 -6.56 14.19 -8.47
C LEU A 222 -6.39 13.22 -7.29
N THR A 223 -6.33 13.71 -6.05
CA THR A 223 -6.27 12.84 -4.86
C THR A 223 -7.48 11.91 -4.77
N LEU A 224 -8.68 12.43 -4.96
CA LEU A 224 -9.92 11.63 -4.89
C LEU A 224 -9.98 10.60 -6.01
N VAL A 225 -9.64 10.98 -7.24
CA VAL A 225 -9.64 10.07 -8.39
C VAL A 225 -8.54 9.02 -8.28
N ALA A 226 -7.34 9.38 -7.82
CA ALA A 226 -6.26 8.44 -7.57
C ALA A 226 -6.64 7.42 -6.49
N ALA A 227 -7.24 7.87 -5.38
CA ALA A 227 -7.72 6.99 -4.32
C ALA A 227 -8.85 6.05 -4.80
N GLY A 228 -9.80 6.57 -5.59
CA GLY A 228 -10.88 5.78 -6.19
C GLY A 228 -10.43 4.83 -7.30
N PHE A 229 -9.32 5.14 -7.98
CA PHE A 229 -8.75 4.26 -9.01
C PHE A 229 -8.16 2.98 -8.42
N LEU A 230 -7.68 2.99 -7.17
CA LEU A 230 -7.13 1.81 -6.51
C LEU A 230 -8.11 0.62 -6.45
N PRO A 231 -9.31 0.72 -5.82
CA PRO A 231 -10.25 -0.39 -5.78
C PRO A 231 -10.76 -0.78 -7.18
N LEU A 232 -10.91 0.19 -8.09
CA LEU A 232 -11.26 -0.08 -9.48
C LEU A 232 -10.20 -0.93 -10.19
N ALA A 233 -8.92 -0.61 -10.00
CA ALA A 233 -7.81 -1.36 -10.56
C ALA A 233 -7.69 -2.76 -9.93
N LEU A 234 -7.87 -2.90 -8.62
CA LEU A 234 -7.88 -4.21 -7.96
C LEU A 234 -9.02 -5.10 -8.47
N ALA A 235 -10.22 -4.54 -8.66
CA ALA A 235 -11.35 -5.23 -9.28
C ALA A 235 -11.07 -5.63 -10.72
N ALA A 236 -10.41 -4.77 -11.51
CA ALA A 236 -9.97 -5.08 -12.86
C ALA A 236 -8.94 -6.23 -12.89
N VAL A 237 -8.04 -6.27 -11.90
CA VAL A 237 -7.06 -7.36 -11.77
C VAL A 237 -7.73 -8.71 -11.61
N ILE A 238 -8.75 -8.79 -10.75
CA ILE A 238 -9.50 -10.02 -10.50
C ILE A 238 -10.41 -10.37 -11.69
N SER A 239 -11.07 -9.38 -12.29
CA SER A 239 -12.13 -9.63 -13.29
C SER A 239 -11.62 -9.97 -14.69
N PHE A 240 -10.53 -9.36 -15.17
CA PHE A 240 -10.05 -9.64 -16.53
C PHE A 240 -8.53 -9.57 -16.72
N ILE A 241 -7.79 -8.73 -15.99
CA ILE A 241 -6.35 -8.56 -16.26
C ILE A 241 -5.59 -9.86 -15.95
N SER A 242 -5.89 -10.51 -14.81
CA SER A 242 -5.27 -11.80 -14.46
C SER A 242 -5.54 -12.86 -15.53
N LEU A 243 -6.77 -12.94 -16.04
CA LEU A 243 -7.15 -13.88 -17.10
C LEU A 243 -6.33 -13.70 -18.37
N TYR A 244 -6.09 -12.47 -18.82
CA TYR A 244 -5.22 -12.20 -19.96
C TYR A 244 -3.76 -12.51 -19.67
N ILE A 245 -3.28 -12.32 -18.44
CA ILE A 245 -1.91 -12.70 -18.05
C ILE A 245 -1.76 -14.22 -18.08
N TYR A 246 -2.76 -14.94 -17.57
CA TYR A 246 -2.74 -16.41 -17.49
C TYR A 246 -3.09 -17.09 -18.80
N GLN A 247 -3.69 -16.36 -19.75
CA GLN A 247 -4.29 -16.91 -20.97
C GLN A 247 -5.32 -18.01 -20.65
N MET A 248 -6.05 -17.87 -19.53
CA MET A 248 -7.02 -18.85 -19.03
C MET A 248 -8.30 -18.13 -18.57
N PRO A 249 -9.46 -18.32 -19.26
CA PRO A 249 -10.69 -17.58 -18.97
C PRO A 249 -11.31 -17.86 -17.59
N SER A 250 -11.01 -19.01 -16.98
CA SER A 250 -11.56 -19.41 -15.69
C SER A 250 -10.66 -19.09 -14.51
N HIS A 251 -9.46 -18.55 -14.74
CA HIS A 251 -8.47 -18.33 -13.69
C HIS A 251 -8.43 -16.84 -13.28
N HIS A 252 -9.07 -16.51 -12.16
CA HIS A 252 -9.24 -15.13 -11.67
C HIS A 252 -8.31 -14.72 -10.52
N CYS A 253 -7.49 -15.65 -10.00
CA CYS A 253 -6.67 -15.42 -8.82
C CYS A 253 -5.74 -14.19 -9.00
N PRO A 254 -5.73 -13.20 -8.11
CA PRO A 254 -4.82 -12.07 -8.20
C PRO A 254 -3.41 -12.37 -7.66
N PHE A 255 -3.23 -13.50 -6.97
CA PHE A 255 -1.98 -13.82 -6.28
C PHE A 255 -1.04 -14.72 -7.09
N ASP A 256 -1.55 -15.49 -8.05
CA ASP A 256 -0.71 -16.31 -8.93
C ASP A 256 0.25 -15.43 -9.76
N LEU A 257 -0.11 -14.14 -9.98
CA LEU A 257 0.78 -13.13 -10.57
C LEU A 257 2.15 -13.03 -9.88
N PHE A 258 2.24 -13.35 -8.59
CA PHE A 258 3.49 -13.31 -7.83
C PHE A 258 4.36 -14.55 -8.02
N GLN A 259 3.88 -15.59 -8.71
CA GLN A 259 4.62 -16.84 -8.87
C GLN A 259 5.62 -16.77 -10.03
N GLY A 260 6.66 -17.61 -9.94
CA GLY A 260 7.71 -17.69 -10.95
C GLY A 260 7.24 -18.15 -12.33
N HIS A 261 6.16 -18.94 -12.40
CA HIS A 261 5.57 -19.37 -13.67
C HIS A 261 5.03 -18.20 -14.51
N TYR A 262 4.61 -17.12 -13.85
CA TYR A 262 4.19 -15.87 -14.51
C TYR A 262 5.27 -14.78 -14.41
N HIS A 263 6.53 -15.19 -14.31
CA HIS A 263 7.71 -14.33 -14.27
C HIS A 263 7.66 -13.24 -13.19
N PHE A 264 6.97 -13.50 -12.08
CA PHE A 264 6.84 -12.55 -10.96
C PHE A 264 6.19 -11.21 -11.37
N ILE A 265 5.36 -11.18 -12.43
CA ILE A 265 4.75 -9.94 -12.97
C ILE A 265 3.89 -9.17 -11.96
N GLY A 266 3.36 -9.85 -10.94
CA GLY A 266 2.59 -9.25 -9.86
C GLY A 266 3.36 -8.15 -9.12
N TYR A 267 4.65 -8.34 -8.85
CA TYR A 267 5.45 -7.34 -8.13
C TYR A 267 5.51 -5.98 -8.84
N PRO A 268 5.98 -5.88 -10.11
CA PRO A 268 5.99 -4.61 -10.82
C PRO A 268 4.57 -4.08 -11.12
N LEU A 269 3.57 -4.95 -11.32
CA LEU A 269 2.19 -4.54 -11.55
C LEU A 269 1.60 -3.83 -10.32
N TYR A 270 1.65 -4.46 -9.13
CA TYR A 270 1.12 -3.85 -7.90
C TYR A 270 1.96 -2.67 -7.41
N LEU A 271 3.29 -2.73 -7.53
CA LEU A 271 4.16 -1.63 -7.12
C LEU A 271 3.91 -0.37 -7.96
N SER A 272 3.74 -0.52 -9.28
CA SER A 272 3.42 0.60 -10.16
C SER A 272 2.01 1.15 -9.90
N LEU A 273 1.02 0.30 -9.63
CA LEU A 273 -0.33 0.72 -9.20
C LEU A 273 -0.27 1.53 -7.89
N PHE A 274 0.35 0.99 -6.84
CA PHE A 274 0.43 1.67 -5.54
C PHE A 274 1.24 2.95 -5.62
N ALA A 275 2.31 2.99 -6.41
CA ALA A 275 3.07 4.21 -6.66
C ALA A 275 2.24 5.27 -7.40
N ALA A 276 1.47 4.89 -8.43
CA ALA A 276 0.59 5.81 -9.16
C ALA A 276 -0.45 6.45 -8.22
N VAL A 277 -1.08 5.63 -7.38
CA VAL A 277 -2.08 6.08 -6.40
C VAL A 277 -1.45 6.97 -5.33
N LEU A 278 -0.35 6.54 -4.73
CA LEU A 278 0.35 7.30 -3.70
C LEU A 278 0.80 8.66 -4.23
N TYR A 279 1.59 8.69 -5.31
CA TYR A 279 2.11 9.93 -5.86
C TYR A 279 1.02 10.82 -6.47
N GLY A 280 -0.08 10.25 -6.96
CA GLY A 280 -1.27 11.01 -7.37
C GLY A 280 -2.00 11.65 -6.20
N ALA A 281 -2.00 11.01 -5.02
CA ALA A 281 -2.65 11.51 -3.84
C ALA A 281 -1.87 12.64 -3.13
N LEU A 282 -0.53 12.59 -3.14
CA LEU A 282 0.33 13.53 -2.39
C LEU A 282 0.08 15.03 -2.72
N PRO A 283 -0.02 15.49 -3.98
CA PRO A 283 -0.26 16.89 -4.34
C PRO A 283 -1.45 17.56 -3.63
N GLY A 284 -2.58 16.85 -3.51
CA GLY A 284 -3.77 17.36 -2.84
C GLY A 284 -3.67 17.24 -1.32
N LEU A 285 -3.19 16.10 -0.81
CA LEU A 285 -3.04 15.85 0.63
C LEU A 285 -2.09 16.83 1.31
N PHE A 286 -0.96 17.15 0.66
CA PHE A 286 0.06 18.03 1.22
C PHE A 286 -0.12 19.51 0.86
N ARG A 287 -1.16 19.86 0.08
CA ARG A 287 -1.46 21.26 -0.24
C ARG A 287 -1.61 22.18 0.98
N PRO A 288 -2.27 21.78 2.08
CA PRO A 288 -2.42 22.64 3.26
C PRO A 288 -1.10 23.12 3.85
N LEU A 289 0.00 22.38 3.65
CA LEU A 289 1.32 22.77 4.13
C LEU A 289 1.87 24.02 3.41
N ALA A 290 1.36 24.36 2.23
CA ALA A 290 1.70 25.60 1.53
C ALA A 290 1.34 26.87 2.31
N ARG A 291 0.53 26.77 3.39
CA ARG A 291 0.23 27.87 4.30
C ARG A 291 1.44 28.31 5.12
N HIS A 292 2.44 27.44 5.28
CA HIS A 292 3.70 27.76 5.95
C HIS A 292 4.71 28.27 4.92
N PRO A 293 5.17 29.54 5.01
CA PRO A 293 6.07 30.13 4.01
C PRO A 293 7.38 29.35 3.82
N SER A 294 7.93 28.78 4.90
CA SER A 294 9.15 27.95 4.90
C SER A 294 9.01 26.68 4.07
N LEU A 295 7.79 26.12 3.99
CA LEU A 295 7.50 24.87 3.28
C LEU A 295 6.98 25.07 1.87
N ALA A 296 6.46 26.26 1.55
CA ALA A 296 5.82 26.53 0.28
C ALA A 296 6.77 26.24 -0.90
N THR A 297 7.99 26.77 -0.87
CA THR A 297 8.99 26.57 -1.93
C THR A 297 9.35 25.09 -2.13
N ALA A 298 9.67 24.39 -1.03
CA ALA A 298 10.00 22.96 -1.07
C ALA A 298 8.83 22.11 -1.59
N LEU A 299 7.60 22.45 -1.20
CA LEU A 299 6.40 21.77 -1.68
C LEU A 299 6.18 22.00 -3.19
N TYR A 300 6.37 23.22 -3.69
CA TYR A 300 6.22 23.51 -5.12
C TYR A 300 7.22 22.74 -6.00
N GLU A 301 8.47 22.61 -5.55
CA GLU A 301 9.49 21.83 -6.27
C GLU A 301 9.19 20.33 -6.25
N THR A 302 8.74 19.82 -5.10
CA THR A 302 8.48 18.40 -4.89
C THR A 302 7.20 17.95 -5.60
N ASP A 303 6.19 18.81 -5.63
CA ASP A 303 4.89 18.52 -6.24
C ASP A 303 4.99 18.11 -7.72
N ARG A 304 5.77 18.84 -8.53
CA ARG A 304 5.97 18.49 -9.94
C ARG A 304 6.65 17.12 -10.09
N ARG A 305 7.54 16.76 -9.17
CA ARG A 305 8.20 15.44 -9.15
C ARG A 305 7.20 14.34 -8.80
N TRP A 306 6.26 14.57 -7.88
CA TRP A 306 5.18 13.62 -7.58
C TRP A 306 4.29 13.39 -8.78
N LEU A 307 3.85 14.45 -9.47
CA LEU A 307 3.01 14.32 -10.66
C LEU A 307 3.69 13.48 -11.76
N TRP A 308 4.98 13.71 -12.02
CA TRP A 308 5.74 12.90 -12.98
C TRP A 308 5.89 11.44 -12.53
N ARG A 309 6.18 11.20 -11.25
CA ARG A 309 6.28 9.83 -10.72
C ARG A 309 4.94 9.10 -10.80
N ALA A 310 3.84 9.77 -10.51
CA ALA A 310 2.49 9.22 -10.64
C ALA A 310 2.18 8.87 -12.10
N LEU A 311 2.50 9.77 -13.04
CA LEU A 311 2.31 9.56 -14.47
C LEU A 311 3.12 8.36 -14.99
N VAL A 312 4.42 8.31 -14.69
CA VAL A 312 5.29 7.20 -15.11
C VAL A 312 4.80 5.88 -14.51
N ALA A 313 4.47 5.87 -13.21
CA ALA A 313 3.95 4.67 -12.56
C ALA A 313 2.61 4.21 -13.16
N LEU A 314 1.69 5.14 -13.48
CA LEU A 314 0.44 4.81 -14.16
C LEU A 314 0.69 4.22 -15.56
N LEU A 315 1.60 4.80 -16.33
CA LEU A 315 1.93 4.30 -17.67
C LEU A 315 2.58 2.91 -17.62
N ILE A 316 3.46 2.65 -16.64
CA ILE A 316 4.03 1.31 -16.42
C ILE A 316 2.92 0.32 -16.05
N PHE A 317 2.05 0.69 -15.10
CA PHE A 317 0.93 -0.16 -14.69
C PHE A 317 0.02 -0.50 -15.87
N LEU A 318 -0.36 0.50 -16.67
CA LEU A 318 -1.19 0.31 -17.86
C LEU A 318 -0.48 -0.56 -18.91
N ALA A 319 0.81 -0.34 -19.16
CA ALA A 319 1.57 -1.17 -20.09
C ALA A 319 1.58 -2.65 -19.66
N LEU A 320 1.83 -2.92 -18.37
CA LEU A 320 1.82 -4.28 -17.83
C LEU A 320 0.42 -4.91 -17.86
N ALA A 321 -0.62 -4.15 -17.53
CA ALA A 321 -2.00 -4.63 -17.52
C ALA A 321 -2.57 -4.86 -18.93
N THR A 322 -2.14 -4.08 -19.92
CA THR A 322 -2.70 -4.10 -21.28
C THR A 322 -1.93 -4.95 -22.27
N ALA A 323 -0.60 -5.07 -22.12
CA ALA A 323 0.23 -5.80 -23.07
C ALA A 323 -0.25 -7.25 -23.30
N PRO A 324 -0.65 -8.04 -22.27
CA PRO A 324 -1.16 -9.40 -22.49
C PRO A 324 -2.47 -9.44 -23.27
N ALA A 325 -3.32 -8.42 -23.14
CA ALA A 325 -4.59 -8.33 -23.88
C ALA A 325 -4.40 -7.89 -25.33
N LEU A 326 -3.34 -7.13 -25.63
CA LEU A 326 -3.04 -6.65 -26.98
C LEU A 326 -2.15 -7.60 -27.79
N LEU A 327 -1.22 -8.27 -27.12
CA LEU A 327 -0.22 -9.14 -27.75
C LEU A 327 -0.55 -10.63 -27.60
N GLY A 328 -1.43 -10.98 -26.67
CA GLY A 328 -1.85 -12.35 -26.41
C GLY A 328 -2.81 -12.90 -27.47
N GLN A 329 -3.00 -14.21 -27.44
CA GLN A 329 -3.88 -14.92 -28.37
C GLN A 329 -5.32 -15.04 -27.85
N MET A 330 -5.51 -14.89 -26.53
CA MET A 330 -6.80 -14.98 -25.88
C MET A 330 -7.67 -13.75 -26.15
N VAL A 331 -8.93 -13.97 -26.52
CA VAL A 331 -9.96 -12.92 -26.66
C VAL A 331 -11.09 -13.21 -25.68
N LEU A 332 -11.24 -12.38 -24.64
CA LEU A 332 -12.33 -12.52 -23.66
C LEU A 332 -13.69 -12.07 -24.21
N ILE A 333 -13.70 -11.12 -25.13
CA ILE A 333 -14.93 -10.56 -25.70
C ILE A 333 -15.51 -11.57 -26.70
N GLY A 334 -16.46 -12.38 -26.25
CA GLY A 334 -17.08 -13.46 -27.03
C GLY A 334 -17.23 -14.78 -26.26
N TYR A 335 -16.57 -14.91 -25.11
CA TYR A 335 -16.86 -15.94 -24.11
C TYR A 335 -17.98 -15.42 -23.19
N GLY A 336 -19.23 -15.65 -23.59
CA GLY A 336 -20.43 -15.29 -22.82
C GLY A 336 -21.62 -16.06 -23.33
#